data_AF-A0A354I8D0-F1
#
_entry.id   AF-A0A354I8D0-F1
#
_cell.length_a   1.000
_cell.length_b   1.000
_cell.length_c   1.000
_cell.angle_alpha   90.00
_cell.angle_beta   90.00
_cell.angle_gamma   90.00
#
_symmetry.space_group_name_H-M   'P 1'
#
loop_
_entity.id
_entity.type
_entity.pdbx_description
1 polymer ?
#
loop_
_entity_poly.entity_id
_entity_poly.type
_entity_poly.pdbx_seq_one_letter_code
_entity_poly.pdbx_strand_id
1 'polypeptide(L)' 'MIDNFERNHKLGILFEGKVGDGCLMICTSRLSEISDRAEVKQFTKSLLDYLTSDAFAPENKFDIEKLKKVFI' A
#
# COMPACT_ATOMS: atom_id res chain seq x y z
N MET A 1 18.98 -7.25 0.49
CA MET A 1 18.68 -8.47 1.26
C MET A 1 17.51 -9.15 0.57
N ILE A 2 17.72 -10.32 -0.03
CA ILE A 2 16.66 -11.08 -0.72
C ILE A 2 16.09 -12.07 0.30
N ASP A 3 14.77 -12.11 0.45
CA ASP A 3 14.12 -13.06 1.35
C ASP A 3 14.33 -14.50 0.87
N ASN A 4 14.56 -15.40 1.82
CA ASN A 4 14.70 -16.83 1.57
C ASN A 4 13.34 -17.51 1.76
N PHE A 5 13.10 -18.69 1.17
CA PHE A 5 11.83 -19.42 1.34
C PHE A 5 11.48 -19.71 2.82
N GLU A 6 12.51 -19.80 3.68
CA GLU A 6 12.42 -19.95 5.14
C GLU A 6 11.93 -18.68 5.87
N ARG A 7 12.00 -17.51 5.22
CA ARG A 7 11.62 -16.20 5.75
C ARG A 7 10.73 -15.50 4.74
N ASN A 8 9.46 -15.89 4.70
CA ASN A 8 8.47 -15.20 3.89
C ASN A 8 7.95 -13.98 4.65
N HIS A 9 8.81 -12.98 4.86
CA HIS A 9 8.38 -11.72 5.43
C HIS A 9 7.52 -11.01 4.38
N LYS A 10 6.36 -10.50 4.78
CA LYS A 10 5.51 -9.69 3.90
C LYS A 10 6.14 -8.31 3.74
N LEU A 11 7.21 -8.22 2.97
CA LEU A 11 8.00 -7.00 2.72
C LEU A 11 7.33 -6.01 1.75
N GLY A 12 6.02 -6.15 1.52
CA GLY A 12 5.28 -5.24 0.66
C GLY A 12 5.38 -3.81 1.19
N ILE A 13 5.98 -2.92 0.40
CA ILE A 13 6.06 -1.49 0.72
C ILE A 13 4.74 -0.79 0.38
N LEU A 14 4.13 -1.20 -0.73
CA LEU A 14 2.88 -0.68 -1.25
C LEU A 14 2.02 -1.85 -1.75
N PHE A 15 0.74 -1.88 -1.40
CA PHE A 15 -0.20 -2.82 -1.99
C PHE A 15 -1.61 -2.26 -2.03
N GLU A 16 -2.37 -2.70 -3.03
CA GLU A 16 -3.75 -2.30 -3.26
C GLU A 16 -4.70 -3.49 -3.20
N GLY A 17 -5.97 -3.21 -2.91
CA GLY A 17 -7.04 -4.20 -3.01
C GLY A 17 -8.41 -3.62 -2.74
N LYS A 18 -9.44 -4.40 -3.02
CA LYS A 18 -10.84 -4.09 -2.70
C LYS A 18 -11.20 -4.66 -1.34
N VAL A 19 -11.84 -3.86 -0.51
CA VAL A 19 -12.32 -4.24 0.82
C VAL A 19 -13.79 -3.85 0.94
N GLY A 20 -14.68 -4.85 0.98
CA GLY A 20 -16.11 -4.60 0.83
C GLY A 20 -16.41 -3.92 -0.52
N ASP A 21 -17.10 -2.78 -0.47
CA ASP A 21 -17.46 -1.99 -1.64
C ASP A 21 -16.42 -0.89 -1.98
N GLY A 22 -15.33 -0.79 -1.21
CA GLY A 22 -14.29 0.23 -1.37
C GLY A 22 -12.97 -0.32 -1.92
N CYS A 23 -12.13 0.60 -2.39
CA CYS A 23 -10.73 0.33 -2.74
C CYS A 23 -9.81 0.85 -1.62
N LEU A 24 -8.76 0.11 -1.33
CA LEU A 24 -7.77 0.40 -0.29
C LEU A 24 -6.37 0.31 -0.86
N MET A 25 -5.54 1.28 -0.53
CA MET A 25 -4.10 1.29 -0.79
C MET A 25 -3.37 1.40 0.55
N ILE A 26 -2.44 0.50 0.81
CA ILE A 26 -1.64 0.48 2.03
C ILE A 26 -0.19 0.75 1.66
N CYS A 27 0.39 1.77 2.31
CA CYS A 27 1.81 2.07 2.26
C CYS A 27 2.41 1.88 3.65
N THR A 28 3.39 0.99 3.79
CA THR A 28 4.07 0.73 5.07
C THR A 28 5.18 1.76 5.34
N SER A 29 5.54 2.57 4.35
CA SER A 29 6.47 3.68 4.53
C SER A 29 5.80 4.81 5.29
N ARG A 30 6.47 5.33 6.32
CA ARG A 30 5.99 6.50 7.08
C ARG A 30 6.27 7.79 6.32
N LEU A 31 5.58 7.99 5.20
CA LEU A 31 5.82 9.12 4.28
C LEU A 31 5.70 10.49 4.99
N SER A 32 4.85 10.59 6.02
CA SER A 32 4.70 11.79 6.84
C SER A 32 5.99 12.20 7.55
N GLU A 33 6.78 11.23 8.04
CA GLU A 33 8.01 11.47 8.81
C GLU A 33 9.18 11.95 7.93
N ILE A 34 9.13 11.70 6.62
CA ILE A 34 10.19 12.05 5.64
C ILE A 34 9.68 12.97 4.53
N SER A 35 8.58 13.69 4.80
CA SER A 35 7.86 14.52 3.83
C SER A 35 8.62 15.77 3.39
N ASP A 36 9.70 16.13 4.06
CA ASP A 36 10.59 17.25 3.72
C ASP A 36 11.40 17.00 2.44
N ARG A 37 11.66 15.74 2.13
CA ARG A 37 12.46 15.32 0.97
C ARG A 37 11.70 15.46 -0.35
N ALA A 38 12.38 15.95 -1.37
CA ALA A 38 11.76 16.21 -2.69
C ALA A 38 11.26 14.93 -3.35
N GLU A 39 12.01 13.84 -3.22
CA GLU A 39 11.66 12.52 -3.74
C GLU A 39 10.38 11.97 -3.09
N VAL A 40 10.17 12.21 -1.79
CA VAL A 40 8.97 11.78 -1.08
C VAL A 40 7.76 12.58 -1.54
N LYS A 41 7.89 13.90 -1.69
CA LYS A 41 6.81 14.76 -2.21
C LYS A 41 6.36 14.32 -3.59
N GLN A 42 7.30 14.07 -4.49
CA GLN A 42 6.98 13.60 -5.84
C GLN A 42 6.36 12.19 -5.81
N PHE A 43 6.89 11.29 -4.98
CA PHE A 43 6.33 9.95 -4.82
C PHE A 43 4.88 9.99 -4.30
N THR A 44 4.60 10.78 -3.26
CA THR A 44 3.25 10.96 -2.72
C THR A 44 2.31 11.54 -3.77
N LYS A 45 2.77 12.52 -4.55
CA LYS A 45 1.98 13.08 -5.65
C LYS A 45 1.64 12.02 -6.69
N SER A 46 2.62 11.28 -7.21
CA SER A 46 2.39 10.21 -8.19
C SER A 46 1.45 9.13 -7.65
N LEU A 47 1.53 8.81 -6.36
CA LEU A 47 0.65 7.85 -5.72
C LEU A 47 -0.80 8.37 -5.67
N LEU A 48 -1.01 9.64 -5.31
CA LEU A 48 -2.33 10.26 -5.30
C LEU A 48 -2.92 10.38 -6.71
N ASP A 49 -2.10 10.77 -7.69
CA ASP A 49 -2.51 10.84 -9.10
C ASP A 49 -2.94 9.44 -9.59
N TYR A 50 -2.22 8.38 -9.21
CA TYR A 50 -2.62 7.01 -9.51
C TYR A 50 -3.95 6.64 -8.85
N LEU A 51 -4.09 6.85 -7.54
CA LEU A 51 -5.30 6.52 -6.77
C LEU A 51 -6.57 7.22 -7.25
N THR A 52 -6.42 8.40 -7.85
CA THR A 52 -7.54 9.19 -8.39
C THR A 52 -7.80 8.93 -9.87
N SER A 53 -6.92 8.19 -10.54
CA SER A 53 -7.07 7.83 -11.94
C SER A 53 -7.91 6.58 -12.14
N ASP A 54 -8.48 6.43 -13.34
CA ASP A 54 -9.21 5.22 -13.73
C ASP A 54 -8.31 3.96 -13.79
N ALA A 55 -6.98 4.14 -13.76
CA ALA A 55 -6.03 3.04 -13.71
C ALA A 55 -5.98 2.36 -12.32
N PHE A 56 -6.50 3.01 -11.28
CA PHE A 56 -6.64 2.40 -9.96
C PHE A 56 -7.90 1.53 -9.90
N ALA A 57 -7.77 0.32 -10.46
CA ALA A 57 -8.82 -0.68 -10.54
C ALA A 57 -8.39 -2.00 -9.87
N PRO A 58 -8.20 -2.02 -8.53
CA PRO A 58 -7.70 -3.22 -7.85
C PRO A 58 -8.64 -4.41 -8.06
N GLU A 59 -8.08 -5.55 -8.49
CA GLU A 59 -8.85 -6.79 -8.74
C GLU A 59 -8.90 -7.69 -7.50
N ASN A 60 -7.85 -7.62 -6.67
CA ASN A 60 -7.71 -8.48 -5.49
C ASN A 60 -8.68 -8.04 -4.38
N LYS A 61 -9.58 -8.93 -3.99
CA LYS A 61 -10.49 -8.70 -2.85
C LYS A 61 -9.84 -9.19 -1.55
N PHE A 62 -9.83 -8.33 -0.54
CA PHE A 62 -9.40 -8.65 0.81
C PHE A 62 -10.58 -8.75 1.76
N ASP A 63 -10.50 -9.74 2.65
CA ASP A 63 -11.39 -9.86 3.78
C ASP A 63 -11.02 -8.81 4.85
N ILE A 64 -12.00 -8.02 5.25
CA ILE A 64 -11.86 -7.00 6.29
C ILE A 64 -11.41 -7.60 7.63
N GLU A 65 -11.84 -8.83 7.95
CA GLU A 65 -11.46 -9.51 9.19
C GLU A 65 -9.97 -9.90 9.18
N LYS A 66 -9.42 -10.20 8.00
CA LYS A 66 -7.99 -10.46 7.84
C LYS A 66 -7.16 -9.18 7.97
N LEU A 67 -7.68 -8.05 7.49
CA LEU A 67 -7.00 -6.76 7.63
C LEU A 67 -6.96 -6.30 9.10
N LYS A 68 -8.07 -6.44 9.83
CA LYS A 68 -8.12 -6.14 11.27
C LYS A 68 -7.03 -6.88 12.03
N LYS A 69 -6.91 -8.21 11.85
CA LYS A 69 -5.87 -9.02 12.54
C LYS A 69 -4.43 -8.62 12.25
N VAL A 70 -4.16 -7.95 11.13
CA VAL A 70 -2.79 -7.61 10.69
C VAL A 70 -2.40 -6.19 11.10
N PHE A 71 -3.35 -5.26 11.14
CA PHE A 71 -3.07 -3.83 11.32
C PHE A 71 -3.73 -3.19 12.55
N ILE A 72 -4.65 -3.89 13.23
CA ILE A 72 -5.36 -3.44 14.45
C ILE A 72 -5.08 -4.43 15.58
#